data_AF-A0A433N6U6-F1
#
_entry.id   AF-A0A433N6U6-F1
#
_cell.length_a   1.000
_cell.length_b   1.000
_cell.length_c   1.000
_cell.angle_alpha   90.00
_cell.angle_beta   90.00
_cell.angle_gamma   90.00
#
_symmetry.space_group_name_H-M   'P 1'
#
loop_
_entity.id
_entity.type
_entity.pdbx_description
1 polymer ?
#
loop_
_entity_poly.entity_id
_entity_poly.type
_entity_poly.pdbx_seq_one_letter_code
_entity_poly.pdbx_strand_id
1 'polypeptide(L)'
;MVVHKKTKEKTKFRQIKGEVSNPHNLTRLNVEKLKEVLSYFSYLHNNREINDQAFESLVRYACSIFIEQELEVRIQETLERKLMQFLYSKFSDSTEDIEDLETAIYSLDISRLIRSK
;
A
#
# COMPACT_ATOMS: atom_id res chain seq x y z
N MET A 1 -48.10 14.86 4.41
CA MET A 1 -46.84 14.90 5.18
C MET A 1 -46.25 13.50 5.20
N VAL A 2 -45.24 13.25 4.36
CA VAL A 2 -44.56 11.94 4.26
C VAL A 2 -43.07 12.20 4.43
N VAL A 3 -42.57 12.02 5.65
CA VAL A 3 -41.15 11.97 5.95
C VAL A 3 -40.94 10.65 6.63
N HIS A 4 -40.44 9.63 5.91
CA HIS A 4 -39.82 8.41 6.47
C HIS A 4 -39.30 7.52 5.33
N LYS A 5 -38.34 8.00 4.52
CA LYS A 5 -37.66 7.17 3.50
C LYS A 5 -36.19 7.56 3.23
N LYS A 6 -35.48 8.18 4.18
CA LYS A 6 -34.08 8.61 3.98
C LYS A 6 -33.07 8.11 5.03
N THR A 7 -33.33 6.94 5.62
CA THR A 7 -32.49 6.41 6.72
C THR A 7 -32.09 4.96 6.52
N LYS A 8 -31.80 4.53 5.28
CA LYS A 8 -31.23 3.19 5.03
C LYS A 8 -29.98 3.16 4.12
N GLU A 9 -29.59 4.28 3.50
CA GLU A 9 -28.42 4.30 2.62
C GLU A 9 -27.10 4.67 3.30
N LYS A 10 -27.13 5.25 4.51
CA LYS A 10 -25.90 5.69 5.20
C LYS A 10 -25.10 4.56 5.88
N THR A 11 -25.69 3.37 6.03
CA THR A 11 -25.06 2.29 6.82
C THR A 11 -24.17 1.37 5.99
N LYS A 12 -24.28 1.38 4.65
CA LYS A 12 -23.50 0.49 3.78
C LYS A 12 -22.15 1.06 3.33
N PHE A 13 -21.97 2.38 3.44
CA PHE A 13 -20.70 3.05 3.11
C PHE A 13 -19.62 2.93 4.20
N ARG A 14 -19.93 2.37 5.37
CA ARG A 14 -18.96 2.15 6.45
C ARG A 14 -18.04 0.94 6.24
N GLN A 15 -18.27 0.13 5.20
CA GLN A 15 -17.44 -1.03 4.87
C GLN A 15 -16.29 -0.73 3.90
N ILE A 16 -16.22 0.48 3.34
CA ILE A 16 -15.04 0.99 2.64
C ILE A 16 -14.25 1.89 3.61
N LYS A 17 -14.21 1.50 4.88
CA LYS A 17 -13.15 1.95 5.77
C LYS A 17 -11.94 1.19 5.26
N GLY A 18 -11.20 1.84 4.36
CA GLY A 18 -9.89 1.38 3.94
C GLY A 18 -9.16 0.98 5.21
N GLU A 19 -8.89 -0.32 5.32
CA GLU A 19 -7.80 -0.79 6.13
C GLU A 19 -6.60 0.00 5.61
N VAL A 20 -6.28 1.10 6.30
CA VAL A 20 -4.95 1.68 6.29
C VAL A 20 -4.13 0.55 6.88
N SER A 21 -3.70 -0.32 5.99
CA SER A 21 -2.97 -1.53 6.24
C SER A 21 -1.74 -1.09 6.98
N ASN A 22 -1.76 -1.29 8.30
CA ASN A 22 -0.67 -0.92 9.20
C ASN A 22 0.63 -1.39 8.54
N PRO A 23 1.58 -0.51 8.20
CA PRO A 23 2.69 -0.85 7.33
C PRO A 23 3.55 -1.98 7.88
N HIS A 24 3.58 -2.13 9.20
CA HIS A 24 4.15 -3.31 9.86
C HIS A 24 3.51 -4.64 9.45
N ASN A 25 2.21 -4.67 9.17
CA ASN A 25 1.50 -5.86 8.69
C ASN A 25 1.81 -6.12 7.21
N LEU A 26 2.02 -5.08 6.40
CA LEU A 26 2.43 -5.19 4.99
C LEU A 26 3.86 -5.72 4.86
N THR A 27 4.82 -5.11 5.56
CA THR A 27 6.20 -5.60 5.58
C THR A 27 6.28 -7.03 6.10
N ARG A 28 5.52 -7.36 7.16
CA ARG A 28 5.46 -8.73 7.68
C ARG A 28 4.86 -9.70 6.67
N LEU A 29 3.79 -9.33 5.98
CA LEU A 29 3.18 -10.14 4.92
C LEU A 29 4.14 -10.36 3.74
N ASN A 30 4.86 -9.30 3.33
CA ASN A 30 5.84 -9.36 2.24
C ASN A 30 7.00 -10.29 2.60
N VAL A 31 7.48 -10.25 3.84
CA VAL A 31 8.52 -11.15 4.34
C VAL A 31 8.05 -12.61 4.35
N GLU A 32 6.83 -12.88 4.82
CA GLU A 32 6.30 -14.25 4.81
C GLU A 32 6.14 -14.79 3.38
N LYS A 33 5.61 -13.98 2.46
CA LYS A 33 5.53 -14.35 1.04
C LYS A 33 6.90 -14.63 0.42
N LEU A 34 7.91 -13.80 0.73
CA LEU A 34 9.27 -14.05 0.25
C LEU A 34 9.80 -15.39 0.79
N LYS A 35 9.60 -15.70 2.08
CA LYS A 35 10.02 -16.98 2.65
C LYS A 35 9.35 -18.17 1.97
N GLU A 36 8.06 -18.10 1.68
CA GLU A 36 7.33 -19.16 0.96
C GLU A 36 7.93 -19.38 -0.43
N VAL A 37 8.18 -18.30 -1.18
CA VAL A 37 8.77 -18.36 -2.53
C VAL A 37 10.18 -18.96 -2.49
N LEU A 38 11.04 -18.50 -1.58
CA LEU A 38 12.40 -19.04 -1.42
C LEU A 38 12.39 -20.50 -0.98
N SER A 39 11.45 -20.89 -0.12
CA SER A 39 11.28 -22.29 0.30
C SER A 39 10.88 -23.17 -0.87
N TYR A 40 9.98 -22.69 -1.74
CA TYR A 40 9.60 -23.40 -2.95
C TYR A 40 10.77 -23.55 -3.93
N PHE A 41 11.57 -22.50 -4.15
CA PHE A 41 12.78 -22.62 -4.99
C PHE A 41 13.79 -23.62 -4.41
N SER A 42 13.97 -23.62 -3.10
CA SER A 42 14.82 -24.59 -2.42
C SER A 42 14.31 -26.02 -2.61
N TYR A 43 13.00 -26.24 -2.51
CA TYR A 43 12.39 -27.53 -2.81
C TYR A 43 12.68 -28.00 -4.25
N LEU A 44 12.48 -27.13 -5.25
CA LEU A 44 12.75 -27.46 -6.65
C LEU A 44 14.24 -27.79 -6.89
N HIS A 45 15.14 -27.04 -6.24
CA HIS A 45 16.58 -27.26 -6.33
C HIS A 45 16.99 -28.59 -5.71
N ASN A 46 16.48 -28.91 -4.53
CA ASN A 46 16.74 -30.17 -3.83
C ASN A 46 16.23 -31.39 -4.63
N ASN A 47 15.12 -31.24 -5.34
CA ASN A 47 14.58 -32.26 -6.23
C ASN A 47 15.28 -32.33 -7.59
N ARG A 48 16.27 -31.45 -7.85
CA ARG A 48 16.96 -31.31 -9.15
C ARG A 48 16.04 -30.94 -10.31
N GLU A 49 14.89 -30.33 -10.03
CA GLU A 49 14.00 -29.78 -11.06
C GLU A 49 14.59 -28.50 -11.68
N ILE A 50 15.44 -27.81 -10.93
CA ILE A 50 16.23 -26.67 -11.38
C ILE A 50 17.71 -26.87 -11.03
N ASN A 51 18.60 -26.33 -11.86
CA ASN A 51 20.04 -26.34 -11.60
C ASN A 51 20.46 -25.16 -10.70
N ASP A 52 21.70 -25.20 -10.21
CA ASP A 52 22.26 -24.19 -9.30
C ASP A 52 22.15 -22.77 -9.87
N GLN A 53 22.44 -22.60 -11.17
CA GLN A 53 22.39 -21.31 -11.84
C GLN A 53 20.95 -20.75 -11.89
N ALA A 54 19.97 -21.61 -12.18
CA ALA A 54 18.56 -21.24 -12.20
C ALA A 54 18.06 -20.90 -10.80
N PHE A 55 18.46 -21.67 -9.79
CA PHE A 55 18.14 -21.39 -8.39
C PHE A 55 18.69 -20.01 -7.96
N GLU A 56 19.98 -19.74 -8.20
CA GLU A 56 20.60 -18.46 -7.88
C GLU A 56 19.88 -17.29 -8.58
N SER A 57 19.56 -17.46 -9.88
CA SER A 57 18.86 -16.45 -10.66
C SER A 57 17.47 -16.15 -10.12
N LEU A 58 16.71 -17.19 -9.74
CA LEU A 58 15.37 -17.06 -9.18
C LEU A 58 15.39 -16.39 -7.79
N VAL A 59 16.32 -16.78 -6.92
CA VAL A 59 16.51 -16.16 -5.60
C VAL A 59 16.85 -14.68 -5.76
N ARG A 60 17.79 -14.35 -6.64
CA ARG A 60 18.19 -12.96 -6.90
C ARG A 60 17.01 -12.14 -7.41
N TYR A 61 16.23 -12.69 -8.33
CA TYR A 61 15.04 -12.03 -8.89
C TYR A 61 13.97 -11.79 -7.81
N ALA A 62 13.64 -12.80 -7.01
CA ALA A 62 12.66 -12.67 -5.93
C ALA A 62 13.09 -11.62 -4.88
N CYS A 63 14.37 -11.60 -4.51
CA CYS A 63 14.91 -10.59 -3.60
C CYS A 63 14.87 -9.17 -4.21
N SER A 64 15.13 -9.01 -5.52
CA SER A 64 15.01 -7.70 -6.19
C SER A 64 13.59 -7.15 -6.09
N ILE A 65 12.59 -7.97 -6.43
CA ILE A 65 11.18 -7.59 -6.36
C ILE A 65 10.80 -7.20 -4.93
N PHE A 66 11.22 -7.97 -3.93
CA PHE A 66 10.93 -7.66 -2.54
C PHE A 66 11.53 -6.31 -2.12
N ILE A 67 12.80 -6.04 -2.49
CA ILE A 67 13.46 -4.77 -2.19
C ILE A 67 12.75 -3.61 -2.88
N GLU A 68 12.39 -3.76 -4.14
CA GLU A 68 11.66 -2.74 -4.92
C GLU A 68 10.32 -2.41 -4.24
N GLN A 69 9.56 -3.42 -3.84
CA GLN A 69 8.28 -3.25 -3.15
C GLN A 69 8.43 -2.56 -1.79
N GLU A 70 9.38 -2.99 -0.95
CA GLU A 70 9.61 -2.34 0.35
C GLU A 70 10.09 -0.90 0.19
N LEU A 71 10.89 -0.62 -0.84
CA LEU A 71 11.37 0.73 -1.14
C LEU A 71 10.23 1.63 -1.64
N GLU A 72 9.36 1.12 -2.50
CA GLU A 72 8.15 1.82 -2.98
C GLU A 72 7.25 2.23 -1.81
N VAL A 73 6.95 1.30 -0.89
CA VAL A 73 6.14 1.56 0.30
C VAL A 73 6.76 2.66 1.16
N ARG A 74 8.06 2.58 1.46
CA ARG A 74 8.76 3.59 2.28
C ARG A 74 8.78 4.97 1.62
N ILE A 75 8.96 5.02 0.30
CA ILE A 75 8.93 6.28 -0.45
C ILE A 75 7.53 6.87 -0.40
N GLN A 76 6.50 6.07 -0.65
CA GLN A 76 5.10 6.53 -0.60
C GLN A 76 4.76 7.13 0.76
N GLU A 77 5.06 6.43 1.86
CA GLU A 77 4.82 6.95 3.21
C GLU A 77 5.56 8.26 3.50
N THR A 78 6.80 8.37 3.01
CA THR A 78 7.59 9.58 3.19
C THR A 78 7.00 10.74 2.41
N LEU A 79 6.54 10.50 1.19
CA LEU A 79 5.89 11.50 0.36
C LEU A 79 4.55 11.94 0.94
N GLU A 80 3.70 11.01 1.35
CA GLU A 80 2.42 11.29 2.00
C GLU A 80 2.63 12.14 3.25
N ARG A 81 3.58 11.77 4.11
CA ARG A 81 3.90 12.53 5.32
C ARG A 81 4.38 13.94 5.01
N LYS A 82 5.30 14.10 4.04
CA LYS A 82 5.80 15.43 3.64
C LYS A 82 4.71 16.27 3.00
N LEU A 83 3.83 15.66 2.21
CA LEU A 83 2.69 16.33 1.61
C LEU A 83 1.73 16.82 2.69
N MET A 84 1.36 15.97 3.64
CA MET A 84 0.52 16.38 4.78
C MET A 84 1.16 17.51 5.58
N GLN A 85 2.45 17.42 5.90
CA GLN A 85 3.17 18.50 6.58
C GLN A 85 3.14 19.82 5.80
N PHE A 86 3.36 19.77 4.48
CA PHE A 86 3.28 20.93 3.61
C PHE A 86 1.88 21.54 3.62
N LEU A 87 0.86 20.70 3.46
CA LEU A 87 -0.54 21.12 3.45
C LEU A 87 -0.95 21.73 4.80
N TYR A 88 -0.65 21.09 5.93
CA TYR A 88 -0.88 21.68 7.24
C TYR A 88 -0.16 23.03 7.40
N SER A 89 1.08 23.16 6.92
CA SER A 89 1.84 24.43 7.02
C SER A 89 1.25 25.56 6.17
N LYS A 90 0.42 25.25 5.17
CA LYS A 90 -0.16 26.22 4.23
C LYS A 90 -1.61 26.56 4.52
N PHE A 91 -2.35 25.65 5.15
CA PHE A 91 -3.79 25.76 5.37
C PHE A 91 -4.18 25.79 6.86
N SER A 92 -3.22 25.95 7.78
CA SER A 92 -3.46 25.97 9.24
C SER A 92 -4.25 27.18 9.76
N ASP A 93 -4.49 28.20 8.94
CA ASP A 93 -5.10 29.46 9.40
C ASP A 93 -6.65 29.50 9.23
N SER A 94 -7.27 28.50 8.60
CA SER A 94 -8.73 28.43 8.38
C SER A 94 -9.27 27.02 8.63
N THR A 95 -10.11 26.86 9.66
CA THR A 95 -10.69 25.58 10.09
C THR A 95 -11.65 24.94 9.07
N GLU A 96 -12.19 25.73 8.14
CA GLU A 96 -13.10 25.23 7.08
C GLU A 96 -12.35 24.59 5.90
N ASP A 97 -11.11 24.98 5.62
CA ASP A 97 -10.33 24.46 4.48
C ASP A 97 -9.66 23.10 4.78
N ILE A 98 -9.55 22.72 6.05
CA ILE A 98 -8.86 21.49 6.49
C ILE A 98 -9.69 20.23 6.22
N GLU A 99 -11.02 20.27 6.43
CA GLU A 99 -11.90 19.11 6.20
C GLU A 99 -12.05 18.78 4.69
N ASP A 100 -12.12 19.80 3.84
CA ASP A 100 -12.18 19.63 2.38
C ASP A 100 -10.85 19.13 1.80
N LEU A 101 -9.73 19.57 2.38
CA LEU A 101 -8.39 19.14 1.98
C LEU A 101 -8.11 17.69 2.38
N GLU A 102 -8.51 17.30 3.59
CA GLU A 102 -8.38 15.91 4.05
C GLU A 102 -9.20 14.97 3.15
N THR A 103 -10.43 15.38 2.78
CA THR A 103 -11.27 14.65 1.84
C THR A 103 -10.67 14.56 0.43
N ALA A 104 -10.06 15.64 -0.07
CA ALA A 104 -9.40 15.68 -1.38
C ALA A 104 -8.14 14.80 -1.44
N ILE A 105 -7.32 14.78 -0.38
CA ILE A 105 -6.11 13.95 -0.30
C ILE A 105 -6.47 12.47 -0.24
N TYR A 106 -7.48 12.08 0.56
CA TYR A 106 -7.95 10.70 0.61
C TYR A 106 -8.59 10.23 -0.71
N SER A 107 -9.06 11.16 -1.55
CA SER A 107 -9.52 10.88 -2.91
C SER A 107 -8.39 10.82 -3.96
N LEU A 108 -7.21 11.32 -3.62
CA LEU A 108 -6.05 11.34 -4.50
C LEU A 108 -5.35 9.97 -4.46
N ASP A 109 -5.62 9.15 -5.48
CA ASP A 109 -4.95 7.86 -5.63
C ASP A 109 -3.49 8.10 -6.11
N ILE A 110 -2.58 8.30 -5.16
CA ILE A 110 -1.15 8.59 -5.40
C ILE A 110 -0.49 7.48 -6.25
N SER A 111 -1.02 6.27 -6.20
CA SER A 111 -0.63 5.14 -7.05
C SER A 111 -0.71 5.46 -8.55
N ARG A 112 -1.64 6.33 -8.98
CA ARG A 112 -1.75 6.78 -10.37
C ARG A 112 -0.71 7.84 -10.75
N LEU A 113 -0.20 8.58 -9.77
CA LEU A 113 0.82 9.62 -10.01
C LEU A 113 2.21 9.00 -10.24
N ILE A 114 2.50 7.87 -9.58
CA ILE A 114 3.76 7.14 -9.73
C ILE A 114 3.79 6.33 -11.05
N ARG A 115 2.62 5.90 -11.55
CA ARG A 115 2.48 5.04 -12.74
C ARG A 115 2.44 5.78 -14.08
N SER A 116 2.52 7.11 -14.12
CA SER A 116 2.34 7.93 -15.35
C SER A 116 3.62 8.24 -16.14
N LYS A 117 4.64 7.38 -16.07
CA LYS A 117 5.83 7.46 -16.93
C LYS A 117 6.02 6.22 -17.78
#